data_AF-B8AK31-F1
#
_entry.id   AF-B8AK31-F1
#
_cell.length_a   1.000
_cell.length_b   1.000
_cell.length_c   1.000
_cell.angle_alpha   90.00
_cell.angle_beta   90.00
_cell.angle_gamma   90.00
#
_symmetry.space_group_name_H-M   'P 1'
#
loop_
_entity.id
_entity.type
_entity.pdbx_description
1 polymer ?
#
loop_
_entity_poly.entity_id
_entity_poly.type
_entity_poly.pdbx_seq_one_letter_code
_entity_poly.pdbx_strand_id
1 'polypeptide(L)'
;MDLVASVCALPPPVIGTLRNAQRLLGVVGSDHDKARDRFVDCAPELGIQERGETWLKWSIHRHRAFVEEVTAETSLSSAISDAQIAVRQHRLYKELPSLSPGERARETWKVEEIVSTAINEVDEASVAIRQMRVAVAVEEQTVREAIDDAAP
;
A
#
# COMPACT_ATOMS: atom_id res chain seq x y z
N MET A 1 26.07 25.88 12.22
CA MET A 1 25.04 24.83 12.21
C MET A 1 25.59 23.68 11.39
N ASP A 2 25.80 22.55 12.04
CA ASP A 2 26.48 21.38 11.46
C ASP A 2 25.49 20.55 10.62
N LEU A 3 25.72 20.49 9.30
CA LEU A 3 24.91 19.75 8.34
C LEU A 3 24.88 18.24 8.64
N VAL A 4 25.86 17.71 9.38
CA VAL A 4 25.92 16.30 9.77
C VAL A 4 24.92 15.98 10.89
N ALA A 5 24.63 16.94 11.77
CA ALA A 5 23.65 16.76 12.83
C ALA A 5 22.20 16.66 12.30
N SER A 6 21.93 17.21 11.11
CA SER A 6 20.61 17.12 10.46
C SER A 6 20.37 15.78 9.77
N VAL A 7 21.41 14.95 9.57
CA VAL A 7 21.32 13.63 8.93
C VAL A 7 21.19 12.50 9.97
N CYS A 8 21.68 12.69 11.21
CA CYS A 8 21.71 11.65 12.24
C CYS A 8 20.42 11.48 13.07
N ALA A 9 19.31 12.10 12.67
CA ALA A 9 17.98 11.75 13.15
C ALA A 9 17.29 10.99 12.01
N LEU A 10 17.41 9.65 12.04
CA LEU A 10 16.46 8.77 11.39
C LEU A 10 15.06 9.33 11.70
N PRO A 11 14.35 9.94 10.74
CA PRO A 11 13.32 10.84 11.18
C PRO A 11 12.09 9.93 11.44
N PRO A 12 11.37 10.15 12.56
CA PRO A 12 10.01 9.68 12.76
C PRO A 12 9.01 9.78 11.57
N PRO A 13 9.20 10.64 10.53
CA PRO A 13 8.35 10.69 9.34
C PRO A 13 8.30 9.39 8.54
N VAL A 14 9.35 8.57 8.43
CA VAL A 14 9.34 7.41 7.50
C VAL A 14 8.30 6.38 7.95
N ILE A 15 8.30 6.00 9.24
CA ILE A 15 7.28 5.10 9.80
C ILE A 15 5.88 5.74 9.73
N GLY A 16 5.79 7.07 9.91
CA GLY A 16 4.53 7.80 9.74
C GLY A 16 3.99 7.73 8.31
N THR A 17 4.85 7.91 7.30
CA THR A 17 4.51 7.82 5.89
C THR A 17 4.09 6.42 5.49
N LEU A 18 4.84 5.39 5.92
CA LEU A 18 4.47 3.99 5.70
C LEU A 18 3.09 3.67 6.29
N ARG A 19 2.84 4.08 7.53
CA ARG A 19 1.52 3.90 8.18
C ARG A 19 0.40 4.66 7.48
N ASN A 20 0.70 5.84 6.93
CA ASN A 20 -0.27 6.60 6.15
C ASN A 20 -0.59 5.90 4.83
N ALA A 21 0.42 5.37 4.14
CA ALA A 21 0.24 4.56 2.93
C ALA A 21 -0.60 3.30 3.23
N GLN A 22 -0.29 2.59 4.32
CA GLN A 22 -1.07 1.44 4.78
C GLN A 22 -2.53 1.79 5.07
N ARG A 23 -2.77 2.91 5.77
CA ARG A 23 -4.14 3.40 6.02
C ARG A 23 -4.87 3.73 4.72
N LEU A 24 -4.22 4.40 3.78
CA LEU A 24 -4.81 4.75 2.48
C LEU A 24 -5.15 3.49 1.67
N LEU A 25 -4.25 2.50 1.67
CA LEU A 25 -4.49 1.21 1.04
C LEU A 25 -5.74 0.54 1.62
N GLY A 26 -5.85 0.47 2.95
CA GLY A 26 -7.01 -0.10 3.62
C GLY A 26 -8.33 0.64 3.33
N VAL A 27 -8.29 1.97 3.12
CA VAL A 27 -9.49 2.72 2.68
C VAL A 27 -9.92 2.27 1.28
N VAL A 28 -8.98 2.17 0.34
CA VAL A 28 -9.31 1.76 -1.05
C VAL A 28 -9.76 0.30 -1.10
N GLY A 29 -9.16 -0.59 -0.31
CA GLY A 29 -9.62 -1.97 -0.12
C GLY A 29 -11.06 -2.05 0.39
N SER A 30 -11.40 -1.23 1.40
CA SER A 30 -12.77 -1.13 1.90
C SER A 30 -13.77 -0.63 0.85
N ASP A 31 -13.36 0.28 -0.04
CA ASP A 31 -14.21 0.76 -1.12
C ASP A 31 -14.44 -0.34 -2.18
N HIS A 32 -13.43 -1.15 -2.48
CA HIS A 32 -13.54 -2.36 -3.30
C HIS A 32 -14.54 -3.37 -2.72
N ASP A 33 -14.52 -3.58 -1.40
CA ASP A 33 -15.47 -4.48 -0.74
C ASP A 33 -16.90 -3.95 -0.81
N LYS A 34 -17.11 -2.65 -0.58
CA LYS A 34 -18.44 -2.03 -0.75
C LYS A 34 -18.92 -2.11 -2.20
N ALA A 35 -18.02 -1.93 -3.17
CA ALA A 35 -18.33 -2.03 -4.59
C ALA A 35 -18.76 -3.46 -4.95
N ARG A 36 -18.05 -4.48 -4.43
CA ARG A 36 -18.44 -5.89 -4.56
C ARG A 36 -19.84 -6.13 -4.01
N ASP A 37 -20.10 -5.73 -2.77
CA ASP A 37 -21.36 -6.03 -2.12
C ASP A 37 -22.53 -5.43 -2.91
N ARG A 38 -22.39 -4.18 -3.36
CA ARG A 38 -23.38 -3.53 -4.24
C ARG A 38 -23.54 -4.23 -5.58
N PHE A 39 -22.44 -4.66 -6.21
CA PHE A 39 -22.49 -5.38 -7.47
C PHE A 39 -23.30 -6.67 -7.33
N VAL A 40 -23.01 -7.45 -6.28
CA VAL A 40 -23.71 -8.71 -5.99
C VAL A 40 -25.20 -8.47 -5.72
N ASP A 41 -25.54 -7.41 -4.98
CA ASP A 41 -26.93 -7.07 -4.67
C ASP A 41 -27.72 -6.64 -5.92
N CYS A 42 -27.13 -5.84 -6.80
CA CYS A 42 -27.82 -5.30 -7.99
C CYS A 42 -27.80 -6.24 -9.20
N ALA A 43 -26.83 -7.17 -9.28
CA ALA A 43 -26.64 -8.03 -10.45
C ALA A 43 -27.92 -8.76 -10.92
N PRO A 44 -28.75 -9.35 -10.04
CA PRO A 44 -29.98 -10.03 -10.45
C PRO A 44 -30.99 -9.09 -11.11
N GLU A 45 -31.16 -7.88 -10.58
CA GLU A 45 -32.10 -6.87 -11.08
C GLU A 45 -31.67 -6.32 -12.45
N LEU A 46 -30.36 -6.25 -12.66
CA LEU A 46 -29.74 -5.84 -13.92
C LEU A 46 -29.65 -6.99 -14.95
N GLY A 47 -30.21 -8.16 -14.66
CA GLY A 47 -30.14 -9.34 -15.54
C GLY A 47 -28.71 -9.89 -15.72
N ILE A 48 -27.77 -9.49 -14.87
CA ILE A 48 -26.39 -9.96 -14.89
C ILE A 48 -26.37 -11.38 -14.34
N GLN A 49 -26.13 -12.34 -15.23
CA GLN A 49 -26.04 -13.74 -14.86
C GLN A 49 -24.74 -14.01 -14.10
N GLU A 50 -24.82 -14.80 -13.03
CA GLU A 50 -23.64 -15.28 -12.32
C GLU A 50 -22.76 -16.06 -13.32
N ARG A 51 -21.46 -15.72 -13.39
CA ARG A 51 -20.51 -16.25 -14.37
C ARG A 51 -20.83 -15.93 -15.84
N GLY A 52 -21.80 -15.05 -16.11
CA GLY A 52 -21.99 -14.44 -17.42
C GLY A 52 -20.85 -13.49 -17.79
N GLU A 53 -20.85 -12.98 -19.01
CA GLU A 53 -19.77 -12.14 -19.54
C GLU A 53 -19.48 -10.92 -18.65
N THR A 54 -20.51 -10.15 -18.30
CA THR A 54 -20.40 -8.95 -17.43
C THR A 54 -19.87 -9.31 -16.04
N TRP A 55 -20.35 -10.41 -15.46
CA TRP A 55 -19.87 -10.92 -14.17
C TRP A 55 -18.38 -11.28 -14.23
N LEU A 56 -17.98 -11.99 -15.28
CA LEU A 56 -16.58 -12.39 -15.47
C LEU A 56 -15.69 -11.17 -15.67
N LYS A 57 -16.07 -10.23 -16.54
CA LYS A 57 -15.36 -8.95 -16.77
C LYS A 57 -15.13 -8.22 -15.45
N TRP A 58 -16.20 -7.99 -14.68
CA TRP A 58 -16.11 -7.35 -13.36
C TRP A 58 -15.19 -8.13 -12.40
N SER A 59 -15.37 -9.44 -12.30
CA SER A 59 -14.60 -10.30 -11.38
C SER A 59 -13.10 -10.32 -11.67
N ILE A 60 -12.69 -10.22 -12.94
CA ILE A 60 -11.27 -10.15 -13.34
C ILE A 60 -10.62 -8.87 -12.82
N HIS A 61 -11.32 -7.73 -12.93
CA HIS A 61 -10.83 -6.45 -12.42
C HIS A 61 -10.72 -6.46 -10.89
N ARG A 62 -11.75 -6.98 -10.22
CA ARG A 62 -11.74 -7.14 -8.76
C ARG A 62 -10.61 -8.04 -8.28
N HIS A 63 -10.37 -9.15 -8.98
CA HIS A 63 -9.30 -10.09 -8.64
C HIS A 63 -7.92 -9.45 -8.80
N ARG A 64 -7.69 -8.69 -9.88
CA ARG A 64 -6.43 -7.95 -10.05
C ARG A 64 -6.23 -6.94 -8.92
N ALA A 65 -7.26 -6.15 -8.59
CA ALA A 65 -7.19 -5.20 -7.49
C ALA A 65 -6.90 -5.88 -6.13
N PHE A 66 -7.48 -7.06 -5.89
CA PHE A 66 -7.22 -7.85 -4.69
C PHE A 66 -5.75 -8.30 -4.58
N VAL A 67 -5.16 -8.76 -5.69
CA VAL A 67 -3.75 -9.18 -5.70
C VAL A 67 -2.83 -8.00 -5.41
N GLU A 68 -3.09 -6.83 -6.01
CA GLU A 68 -2.33 -5.60 -5.73
C GLU A 68 -2.46 -5.19 -4.25
N GLU A 69 -3.67 -5.24 -3.70
CA GLU A 69 -3.94 -4.91 -2.30
C GLU A 69 -3.13 -5.78 -1.33
N VAL A 70 -3.22 -7.11 -1.48
CA VAL A 70 -2.54 -8.05 -0.60
C VAL A 70 -1.01 -7.91 -0.71
N THR A 71 -0.51 -7.70 -1.93
CA THR A 71 0.93 -7.52 -2.18
C THR A 71 1.44 -6.25 -1.52
N ALA A 72 0.75 -5.12 -1.71
CA ALA A 72 1.12 -3.85 -1.11
C ALA A 72 1.00 -3.88 0.43
N GLU A 73 -0.05 -4.48 0.98
CA GLU A 73 -0.26 -4.57 2.43
C GLU A 73 0.83 -5.41 3.12
N THR A 74 1.21 -6.52 2.50
CA THR A 74 2.28 -7.41 3.00
C THR A 74 3.62 -6.68 3.00
N SER A 75 3.92 -5.95 1.92
CA SER A 75 5.19 -5.25 1.74
C SER A 75 5.29 -4.04 2.69
N LEU A 76 4.23 -3.23 2.80
CA LEU A 76 4.15 -2.13 3.77
C LEU A 76 4.29 -2.62 5.22
N SER A 77 3.63 -3.72 5.59
CA SER A 77 3.74 -4.30 6.93
C SER A 77 5.18 -4.71 7.25
N SER A 78 5.86 -5.31 6.28
CA SER A 78 7.25 -5.73 6.40
C SER A 78 8.18 -4.52 6.53
N ALA A 79 8.03 -3.52 5.66
CA ALA A 79 8.78 -2.27 5.71
C ALA A 79 8.60 -1.50 7.02
N ILE A 80 7.38 -1.48 7.57
CA ILE A 80 7.10 -0.88 8.89
C ILE A 80 7.86 -1.61 9.99
N SER A 81 7.86 -2.95 9.97
CA SER A 81 8.60 -3.77 10.93
C SER A 81 10.10 -3.50 10.84
N ASP A 82 10.67 -3.53 9.64
CA ASP A 82 12.09 -3.31 9.40
C ASP A 82 12.54 -1.91 9.79
N ALA A 83 11.76 -0.88 9.42
CA ALA A 83 12.02 0.50 9.83
C ALA A 83 11.96 0.66 11.37
N GLN A 84 11.03 -0.01 12.06
CA GLN A 84 10.98 0.00 13.52
C GLN A 84 12.20 -0.66 14.16
N ILE A 85 12.67 -1.78 13.61
CA ILE A 85 13.89 -2.46 14.07
C ILE A 85 15.11 -1.57 13.85
N ALA A 86 15.24 -0.98 12.66
CA ALA A 86 16.34 -0.07 12.30
C ALA A 86 16.41 1.14 13.23
N VAL A 87 15.27 1.77 13.54
CA VAL A 87 15.20 2.89 14.48
C VAL A 87 15.65 2.49 15.89
N ARG A 88 15.23 1.31 16.36
CA ARG A 88 15.67 0.79 17.67
C ARG A 88 17.18 0.53 17.67
N GLN A 89 17.71 -0.12 16.64
CA GLN A 89 19.13 -0.43 16.51
C GLN A 89 19.99 0.84 16.43
N HIS A 90 19.59 1.81 15.60
CA HIS A 90 20.28 3.09 15.47
C HIS A 90 20.40 3.82 16.82
N ARG A 91 19.31 3.83 17.59
CA ARG A 91 19.30 4.44 18.93
C ARG A 91 20.30 3.76 19.86
N LEU A 92 20.31 2.42 19.89
CA LEU A 92 21.26 1.65 20.71
C LEU A 92 22.71 1.96 20.31
N TYR A 93 23.02 1.97 19.01
CA TYR A 93 24.36 2.23 18.52
C TYR A 93 24.83 3.67 18.77
N LYS A 94 23.92 4.64 18.71
CA LYS A 94 24.23 6.05 19.03
C LYS A 94 24.54 6.25 20.52
N GLU A 95 23.89 5.48 21.39
CA GLU A 95 24.05 5.56 22.85
C GLU A 95 25.23 4.71 23.38
N LEU A 96 25.86 3.86 22.55
CA LEU A 96 26.99 2.99 22.92
C LEU A 96 28.35 3.69 22.73
N PRO A 97 29.07 4.06 23.82
CA PRO A 97 30.38 4.72 23.72
C PRO A 97 31.50 3.78 23.23
N SER A 98 31.26 2.47 23.25
CA SER A 98 32.24 1.42 22.95
C SER A 98 32.46 1.16 21.46
N LEU A 99 31.64 1.73 20.57
CA LEU A 99 31.77 1.52 19.13
C LEU A 99 32.84 2.43 18.53
N SER A 100 33.73 1.82 17.73
CA SER A 100 34.70 2.56 16.93
C SER A 100 34.00 3.41 15.85
N PRO A 101 34.67 4.45 15.31
CA PRO A 101 34.11 5.25 14.22
C PRO A 101 33.70 4.42 12.99
N GLY A 102 34.48 3.39 12.63
CA GLY A 102 34.17 2.51 11.50
C GLY A 102 32.93 1.65 11.71
N GLU A 103 32.74 1.13 12.92
CA GLU A 103 31.53 0.38 13.27
C GLU A 103 30.29 1.28 13.26
N ARG A 104 30.39 2.50 13.79
CA ARG A 104 29.28 3.47 13.72
C ARG A 104 28.90 3.83 12.28
N ALA A 105 29.89 4.01 11.40
CA ALA A 105 29.65 4.29 9.99
C ALA A 105 28.93 3.10 9.30
N ARG A 106 29.37 1.87 9.56
CA ARG A 106 28.74 0.66 9.01
C ARG A 106 27.30 0.49 9.45
N GLU A 107 26.99 0.71 10.72
CA GLU A 107 25.62 0.57 11.21
C GLU A 107 24.71 1.71 10.72
N THR A 108 25.25 2.92 10.56
CA THR A 108 24.50 4.04 9.94
C THR A 108 24.14 3.73 8.49
N TRP A 109 25.07 3.14 7.73
CA TRP A 109 24.81 2.74 6.33
C TRP A 109 23.66 1.72 6.21
N LYS A 110 23.62 0.70 7.08
CA LYS A 110 22.52 -0.28 7.09
C LYS A 110 21.17 0.38 7.37
N VAL A 111 21.16 1.36 8.27
CA VAL A 111 19.97 2.13 8.59
C VAL A 111 19.51 2.93 7.36
N GLU A 112 20.43 3.59 6.65
CA GLU A 112 20.14 4.32 5.41
C GLU A 112 19.59 3.39 4.32
N GLU A 113 20.14 2.17 4.20
CA GLU A 113 19.63 1.14 3.29
C GLU A 113 18.19 0.75 3.61
N ILE A 114 17.87 0.47 4.88
CA ILE A 114 16.50 0.13 5.32
C ILE A 114 15.53 1.28 5.07
N VAL A 115 15.96 2.53 5.31
CA VAL A 115 15.14 3.72 5.01
C VAL A 115 14.90 3.86 3.52
N SER A 116 15.91 3.61 2.69
CA SER A 116 15.80 3.68 1.23
C SER A 116 14.81 2.62 0.72
N THR A 117 14.89 1.40 1.22
CA THR A 117 13.91 0.35 0.94
C THR A 117 12.51 0.78 1.37
N ALA A 118 12.34 1.29 2.59
CA ALA A 118 11.05 1.77 3.08
C ALA A 118 10.43 2.89 2.21
N ILE A 119 11.24 3.78 1.61
CA ILE A 119 10.76 4.80 0.68
C ILE A 119 10.24 4.14 -0.61
N ASN A 120 10.99 3.19 -1.17
CA ASN A 120 10.54 2.46 -2.36
C ASN A 120 9.20 1.75 -2.12
N GLU A 121 9.01 1.17 -0.93
CA GLU A 121 7.75 0.51 -0.56
C GLU A 121 6.56 1.49 -0.49
N VAL A 122 6.79 2.76 -0.11
CA VAL A 122 5.76 3.81 -0.20
C VAL A 122 5.41 4.13 -1.65
N ASP A 123 6.40 4.18 -2.54
CA ASP A 123 6.19 4.45 -3.96
C ASP A 123 5.43 3.31 -4.63
N GLU A 124 5.81 2.06 -4.37
CA GLU A 124 5.11 0.86 -4.84
C GLU A 124 3.68 0.79 -4.32
N ALA A 125 3.46 1.04 -3.02
CA ALA A 125 2.11 1.15 -2.47
C ALA A 125 1.29 2.27 -3.13
N SER A 126 1.93 3.39 -3.48
CA SER A 126 1.27 4.48 -4.19
C SER A 126 0.89 4.09 -5.61
N VAL A 127 1.68 3.26 -6.29
CA VAL A 127 1.33 2.67 -7.60
C VAL A 127 0.16 1.71 -7.45
N ALA A 128 0.20 0.78 -6.48
CA ALA A 128 -0.88 -0.16 -6.20
C ALA A 128 -2.19 0.57 -5.89
N ILE A 129 -2.17 1.60 -5.03
CA ILE A 129 -3.34 2.43 -4.73
C ILE A 129 -3.94 3.07 -6.00
N ARG A 130 -3.10 3.58 -6.92
CA ARG A 130 -3.58 4.14 -8.18
C ARG A 130 -4.22 3.08 -9.07
N GLN A 131 -3.59 1.91 -9.19
CA GLN A 131 -4.12 0.79 -9.97
C GLN A 131 -5.44 0.28 -9.39
N MET A 132 -5.54 0.14 -8.07
CA MET A 132 -6.78 -0.22 -7.39
C MET A 132 -7.90 0.80 -7.64
N ARG A 133 -7.60 2.11 -7.60
CA ARG A 133 -8.59 3.15 -7.92
C ARG A 133 -9.04 3.10 -9.38
N VAL A 134 -8.13 2.83 -10.31
CA VAL A 134 -8.49 2.60 -11.72
C VAL A 134 -9.38 1.38 -11.85
N ALA A 135 -9.10 0.29 -11.12
CA ALA A 135 -9.94 -0.89 -11.11
C ALA A 135 -11.36 -0.57 -10.61
N VAL A 136 -11.52 0.18 -9.50
CA VAL A 136 -12.85 0.65 -9.05
C VAL A 136 -13.56 1.41 -10.16
N ALA A 137 -12.89 2.33 -10.84
CA ALA A 137 -13.52 3.10 -11.91
C ALA A 137 -13.98 2.23 -13.09
N VAL A 138 -13.23 1.19 -13.43
CA VAL A 138 -13.60 0.23 -14.49
C VAL A 138 -14.76 -0.67 -14.04
N GLU A 139 -14.75 -1.09 -12.78
CA GLU A 139 -15.85 -1.84 -12.16
C GLU A 139 -17.15 -1.02 -12.17
N GLU A 140 -17.10 0.24 -11.73
CA GLU A 140 -18.22 1.18 -11.77
C GLU A 140 -18.73 1.41 -13.20
N GLN A 141 -17.82 1.55 -14.17
CA GLN A 141 -18.19 1.74 -15.57
C GLN A 141 -18.91 0.50 -16.13
N THR A 142 -18.45 -0.69 -15.77
CA THR A 142 -19.09 -1.96 -16.19
C THR A 142 -20.52 -2.05 -15.63
N VAL A 143 -20.74 -1.59 -14.39
CA VAL A 143 -22.08 -1.54 -13.79
C VAL A 143 -22.95 -0.48 -14.47
N ARG A 144 -22.40 0.69 -14.78
CA ARG A 144 -23.13 1.76 -15.48
C ARG A 144 -23.61 1.30 -16.85
N GLU A 145 -22.75 0.64 -17.62
CA GLU A 145 -23.10 0.02 -18.91
C GLU A 145 -24.27 -0.97 -18.75
N ALA A 146 -24.21 -1.84 -17.73
CA ALA A 146 -25.29 -2.79 -17.47
C ALA A 146 -26.62 -2.12 -17.07
N ILE A 147 -26.57 -0.98 -16.37
CA ILE A 147 -27.76 -0.19 -16.04
C ILE A 147 -28.37 0.42 -17.32
N ASP A 148 -27.54 1.00 -18.17
CA ASP A 148 -28.00 1.62 -19.42
C ASP A 148 -28.59 0.57 -20.37
N ASP A 149 -28.00 -0.62 -20.45
CA ASP A 149 -28.51 -1.76 -21.24
C ASP A 149 -29.84 -2.33 -20.69
N ALA A 150 -30.07 -2.21 -19.38
CA ALA A 150 -31.30 -2.64 -18.72
C ALA A 150 -32.41 -1.57 -18.73
N ALA A 151 -32.12 -0.35 -19.19
CA ALA A 151 -33.10 0.73 -19.26
C ALA A 151 -34.13 0.46 -20.38
N PRO A 152 -35.44 0.64 -20.13
CA PRO A 152 -36.52 0.32 -21.07
C PRO A 152 -36.65 1.30 -22.25
#